data_AF-A0A2G6VZX1-F1
#
_entry.id   AF-A0A2G6VZX1-F1
#
_cell.length_a   1.000
_cell.length_b   1.000
_cell.length_c   1.000
_cell.angle_alpha   90.00
_cell.angle_beta   90.00
_cell.angle_gamma   90.00
#
_symmetry.space_group_name_H-M   'P 1'
#
loop_
_entity.id
_entity.type
_entity.pdbx_description
1 polymer ?
#
loop_
_entity_poly.entity_id
_entity_poly.type
_entity_poly.pdbx_seq_one_letter_code
_entity_poly.pdbx_strand_id
1 'polypeptide(L)' 'MENKKIIDYIILEMESKEFLVIEVLNKIKEGYLPLGGISLAVDSGKLTVFKYFAQAMVKYDDK' A
#
# COMPACT_ATOMS: atom_id res chain seq x y z
N MET A 1 -7.03 -4.73 22.46
CA MET A 1 -7.33 -3.94 21.24
C MET A 1 -8.83 -3.98 21.08
N GLU A 2 -9.51 -2.84 21.10
CA GLU A 2 -10.94 -2.77 20.77
C GLU A 2 -11.14 -3.34 19.35
N ASN A 3 -12.17 -4.18 19.18
CA ASN A 3 -12.55 -4.72 17.88
C ASN A 3 -13.19 -3.59 17.04
N LYS A 4 -12.36 -2.72 16.47
CA LYS A 4 -12.83 -1.75 15.48
C LYS A 4 -13.28 -2.51 14.23
N LYS A 5 -14.51 -2.25 13.78
CA LYS A 5 -15.07 -2.90 12.59
C LYS A 5 -14.39 -2.35 11.34
N ILE A 6 -13.89 -3.22 10.46
CA ILE A 6 -13.39 -2.81 9.14
C ILE A 6 -14.58 -2.36 8.29
N ILE A 7 -14.49 -1.17 7.72
CA ILE A 7 -15.49 -0.63 6.78
C ILE A 7 -15.00 -0.59 5.34
N ASP A 8 -13.68 -0.59 5.12
CA ASP A 8 -13.10 -0.64 3.78
C ASP A 8 -11.70 -1.28 3.78
N TYR A 9 -11.32 -1.86 2.63
CA TYR A 9 -10.03 -2.47 2.37
C TYR A 9 -9.60 -2.21 0.93
N ILE A 10 -8.39 -1.70 0.75
CA ILE A 10 -7.84 -1.38 -0.56
C ILE A 10 -6.41 -1.92 -0.72
N ILE A 11 -6.02 -2.16 -1.96
CA ILE A 11 -4.64 -2.42 -2.35
C ILE A 11 -4.22 -1.34 -3.34
N LEU A 12 -3.15 -0.62 -3.01
CA LEU A 12 -2.50 0.35 -3.90
C LEU A 12 -1.34 -0.35 -4.59
N GLU A 13 -1.25 -0.28 -5.92
CA GLU A 13 -0.24 -0.99 -6.73
C GLU A 13 0.40 -0.03 -7.73
N MET A 14 1.73 0.04 -7.78
CA MET A 14 2.47 0.92 -8.68
C MET A 14 3.83 0.36 -9.07
N GLU A 15 4.35 0.78 -10.23
CA GLU A 15 5.71 0.45 -10.70
C GLU A 15 6.80 1.37 -10.12
N SER A 16 6.41 2.50 -9.53
CA SER A 16 7.30 3.43 -8.82
C SER A 16 6.99 3.44 -7.33
N LYS A 17 8.05 3.27 -6.54
CA LYS A 17 7.98 3.35 -5.08
C LYS A 17 7.58 4.75 -4.63
N GLU A 18 8.09 5.79 -5.29
CA GLU A 18 7.85 7.19 -4.94
C GLU A 18 6.37 7.55 -5.12
N PHE A 19 5.76 7.14 -6.23
CA PHE A 19 4.33 7.36 -6.44
C PHE A 19 3.49 6.54 -5.45
N LEU A 20 3.87 5.30 -5.15
CA LEU A 20 3.16 4.51 -4.14
C LEU A 20 3.18 5.20 -2.78
N VAL A 21 4.34 5.73 -2.36
CA VAL A 21 4.47 6.45 -1.09
C VAL A 21 3.55 7.67 -1.04
N ILE A 22 3.47 8.44 -2.13
CA ILE A 22 2.58 9.61 -2.21
C ILE A 22 1.12 9.18 -2.04
N GLU A 23 0.70 8.12 -2.74
CA GLU A 23 -0.68 7.66 -2.69
C GLU A 23 -1.05 7.09 -1.31
N VAL A 24 -0.13 6.35 -0.68
CA VAL A 24 -0.29 5.88 0.71
C VAL A 24 -0.47 7.06 1.66
N LEU A 25 0.33 8.13 1.53
CA LEU A 25 0.17 9.33 2.36
C LEU A 25 -1.18 10.03 2.11
N ASN A 26 -1.69 10.03 0.88
CA ASN A 26 -3.02 10.57 0.58
C ASN A 26 -4.12 9.72 1.23
N LYS A 27 -4.04 8.39 1.15
CA LYS A 27 -5.01 7.49 1.79
C LYS A 27 -4.98 7.55 3.31
N ILE A 28 -3.81 7.78 3.92
CA ILE A 28 -3.72 8.06 5.36
C ILE A 28 -4.54 9.29 5.74
N LYS A 29 -4.48 10.37 4.94
CA LYS A 29 -5.31 11.58 5.18
C LYS A 29 -6.81 11.32 5.02
N GLU A 30 -7.18 10.34 4.19
CA GLU A 30 -8.57 9.88 4.03
C GLU A 30 -9.04 8.93 5.16
N GLY A 31 -8.16 8.60 6.12
CA GLY A 31 -8.47 7.75 7.27
C GLY A 31 -8.11 6.27 7.12
N TYR A 32 -7.36 5.90 6.07
CA TYR A 32 -6.85 4.54 5.93
C TYR A 32 -5.58 4.31 6.77
N LEU A 33 -5.40 3.08 7.23
CA LEU A 33 -4.22 2.62 7.95
C LEU A 33 -3.49 1.54 7.13
N PRO A 34 -2.15 1.60 7.01
CA PRO A 34 -1.38 0.58 6.33
C PRO A 34 -1.35 -0.73 7.14
N LEU A 35 -1.57 -1.86 6.47
CA LEU A 35 -1.51 -3.19 7.09
C LEU A 35 -0.23 -3.97 6.74
N GLY A 36 0.30 -3.77 5.54
CA GLY A 36 1.48 -4.45 5.04
C GLY A 36 1.62 -4.26 3.52
N GLY A 37 2.82 -4.43 2.99
CA GLY A 37 3.09 -4.22 1.58
C GLY A 37 4.16 -5.17 1.05
N ILE A 38 4.25 -5.24 -0.28
CA ILE A 38 5.28 -6.00 -0.98
C ILE A 38 6.08 -5.09 -1.90
N SER A 39 7.35 -5.44 -2.07
CA SER A 39 8.25 -4.82 -3.03
C SER A 39 8.96 -5.95 -3.77
N LEU A 40 8.63 -6.13 -5.05
CA LEU A 40 9.22 -7.12 -5.92
C LEU A 40 10.06 -6.42 -6.98
N ALA A 41 11.29 -6.88 -7.15
CA ALA A 41 12.16 -6.47 -8.24
C ALA A 41 12.72 -7.73 -8.90
N VAL A 42 12.61 -7.80 -10.23
CA VAL A 42 13.20 -8.89 -11.02
C VAL A 42 14.38 -8.31 -11.80
N ASP A 43 15.58 -8.76 -11.42
CA ASP A 43 16.82 -8.40 -12.08
C ASP A 43 17.27 -9.52 -13.02
N SER A 44 17.63 -9.17 -14.25
CA SER A 44 18.22 -10.09 -15.24
C SER A 44 19.76 -10.16 -15.15
N GLY A 45 20.34 -9.65 -14.07
CA GLY A 45 21.80 -9.54 -13.86
C GLY A 45 22.48 -8.38 -14.59
N LYS A 46 21.86 -7.78 -15.62
CA LYS A 46 22.36 -6.58 -16.32
C LYS A 46 21.43 -5.38 -16.24
N LEU A 47 20.13 -5.62 -16.05
CA LEU A 47 19.10 -4.59 -15.98
C LEU A 47 17.96 -5.07 -15.08
N THR A 48 17.41 -4.18 -14.26
CA THR A 48 16.12 -4.41 -13.60
C THR A 48 15.02 -4.39 -14.65
N VAL A 49 14.35 -5.53 -14.83
CA VAL A 49 13.35 -5.73 -15.88
C VAL A 49 11.96 -5.35 -15.38
N PHE A 50 11.73 -5.47 -14.08
CA PHE A 50 10.42 -5.26 -13.49
C PHE A 50 10.56 -4.80 -12.04
N LYS A 51 9.80 -3.76 -11.67
CA LYS A 51 9.62 -3.32 -10.28
C LYS A 51 8.14 -3.22 -10.00
N TYR A 52 7.71 -3.81 -8.90
CA TYR A 52 6.33 -3.82 -8.47
C TYR A 52 6.23 -3.55 -6.98
N PHE A 53 5.43 -2.56 -6.64
CA PHE A 53 5.20 -2.15 -5.27
C PHE A 53 3.71 -2.20 -5.00
N ALA A 54 3.32 -2.82 -3.88
CA ALA A 54 1.94 -2.80 -3.44
C ALA A 54 1.83 -2.56 -1.93
N GLN A 55 0.76 -1.88 -1.52
CA GLN A 55 0.45 -1.60 -0.11
C GLN A 55 -1.02 -1.91 0.15
N ALA A 56 -1.28 -2.85 1.06
CA ALA A 56 -2.60 -3.10 1.61
C ALA A 56 -2.93 -2.06 2.68
N MET A 57 -4.14 -1.49 2.63
CA MET A 57 -4.63 -0.52 3.58
C MET A 57 -6.07 -0.81 3.98
N VAL A 58 -6.45 -0.39 5.18
CA VAL A 58 -7.76 -0.65 5.76
C VAL A 58 -8.34 0.63 6.35
N LYS A 59 -9.66 0.78 6.33
CA LYS A 59 -10.37 1.83 7.05
C LYS A 59 -11.31 1.19 8.06
N TYR A 60 -11.31 1.73 9.28
CA TYR A 60 -12.16 1.25 10.36
C TYR A 60 -13.34 2.19 10.59
N ASP A 61 -14.41 1.66 11.17
CA ASP A 61 -15.48 2.48 11.75
C ASP A 61 -14.91 3.20 12.97
N ASP A 62 -15.03 4.53 13.01
CA ASP A 62 -14.59 5.36 14.14
C ASP A 62 -15.67 5.50 15.23
N LYS A 63 -16.77 4.73 15.12
CA LYS A 63 -17.89 4.69 16.08
C LYS A 63 -17.62 3.85 17.31
#